data_AF-A0A4U5W4M2-F1
#
_entry.id   AF-A0A4U5W4M2-F1
#
_cell.length_a   1.000
_cell.length_b   1.000
_cell.length_c   1.000
_cell.angle_alpha   90.00
_cell.angle_beta   90.00
_cell.angle_gamma   90.00
#
_symmetry.space_group_name_H-M   'P 1'
#
loop_
_entity.id
_entity.type
_entity.pdbx_description
1 polymer ?
#
loop_
_entity_poly.entity_id
_entity_poly.type
_entity_poly.pdbx_seq_one_letter_code
_entity_poly.pdbx_strand_id
1 'polypeptide(L)'
;MLRGQLARPGGYHPGRAAGIAERLMGVKLGAAQEEALGVWGEVYGKTSGALHGAAAEAGRAARLYAEVLAAARELLVPLPGRAARVLEFTALTRPGPEHALELARWADPRATAFFLRSRPAPAWLALLQQHAPHLLLPDAPAGGVGPAAAFLEDLAATDPRTAGAWLAEHAEAVAAAGRPALDVVLRLAGRDTSMVPTALVRTALAGQTAGRPAGEPAGWRVVGWTLRLAAEWAAAVPPPDRDRDCRDWVLVAELLLRATVDAEYAGAHHHRAALAEYAGTTRGQLDTMTSPRRPFCGSSSTTRTTTPR
;
A
#
# COMPACT_ATOMS: atom_id res chain seq x y z
N MET A 1 4.15 0.36 -25.02
CA MET A 1 4.89 1.06 -23.95
C MET A 1 4.02 1.07 -22.68
N LEU A 2 4.54 0.57 -21.56
CA LEU A 2 3.81 0.50 -20.29
C LEU A 2 3.69 1.90 -19.66
N ARG A 3 2.47 2.35 -19.33
CA ARG A 3 2.14 3.67 -18.73
C ARG A 3 3.08 4.11 -17.58
N GLY A 4 3.64 3.17 -16.82
CA GLY A 4 4.59 3.47 -15.74
C GLY A 4 5.92 4.10 -16.20
N GLN A 5 6.34 3.90 -17.46
CA GLN A 5 7.55 4.53 -18.00
C GLN A 5 7.37 6.01 -18.34
N LEU A 6 6.14 6.50 -18.48
CA LEU A 6 5.84 7.91 -18.74
C LEU A 6 5.90 8.76 -17.45
N ALA A 7 5.62 8.18 -16.29
CA ALA A 7 5.68 8.87 -15.00
C ALA A 7 7.07 8.80 -14.35
N ARG A 8 7.83 7.71 -14.57
CA ARG A 8 9.23 7.52 -14.13
C ARG A 8 10.02 6.71 -15.16
N PRO A 9 10.84 7.35 -16.01
CA PRO A 9 11.75 6.64 -16.91
C PRO A 9 12.66 5.69 -16.10
N GLY A 10 12.74 4.41 -16.48
CA GLY A 10 13.54 3.39 -15.79
C GLY A 10 12.84 2.63 -14.64
N GLY A 11 11.62 3.01 -14.25
CA GLY A 11 10.91 2.44 -13.09
C GLY A 11 10.36 1.00 -13.23
N TYR A 12 10.51 0.36 -14.40
CA TYR A 12 9.94 -0.97 -14.65
C TYR A 12 10.59 -2.09 -13.81
N HIS A 13 11.92 -2.13 -13.75
CA HIS A 13 12.63 -3.14 -12.96
C HIS A 13 12.47 -2.94 -11.44
N PRO A 14 12.57 -1.70 -10.90
CA PRO A 14 12.25 -1.42 -9.51
C PRO A 14 10.81 -1.82 -9.12
N GLY A 15 9.81 -1.45 -9.93
CA GLY A 15 8.41 -1.79 -9.65
C GLY A 15 8.13 -3.30 -9.68
N ARG A 16 8.84 -4.06 -10.54
CA ARG A 16 8.75 -5.53 -10.55
C ARG A 16 9.39 -6.16 -9.32
N ALA A 17 10.52 -5.64 -8.86
CA ALA A 17 11.20 -6.10 -7.65
C ALA A 17 10.36 -5.83 -6.39
N ALA A 18 9.79 -4.62 -6.29
CA ALA A 18 8.82 -4.27 -5.24
C ALA A 18 7.65 -5.25 -5.23
N GLY A 19 6.99 -5.48 -6.37
CA GLY A 19 5.86 -6.41 -6.44
C GLY A 19 6.20 -7.87 -6.12
N ILE A 20 7.45 -8.33 -6.31
CA ILE A 20 7.90 -9.65 -5.87
C ILE A 20 8.09 -9.67 -4.35
N ALA A 21 8.76 -8.65 -3.81
CA ALA A 21 8.99 -8.51 -2.37
C ALA A 21 7.67 -8.41 -1.59
N GLU A 22 6.68 -7.67 -2.10
CA GLU A 22 5.35 -7.59 -1.50
C GLU A 22 4.63 -8.94 -1.48
N ARG A 23 4.71 -9.71 -2.59
CA ARG A 23 4.10 -11.05 -2.66
C ARG A 23 4.77 -12.05 -1.72
N LEU A 24 6.10 -12.00 -1.58
CA LEU A 24 6.85 -12.92 -0.72
C LEU A 24 6.71 -12.58 0.77
N MET A 25 6.65 -11.29 1.11
CA MET A 25 6.52 -10.86 2.50
C MET A 25 5.07 -10.70 2.96
N GLY A 26 4.10 -10.75 2.04
CA GLY A 26 2.67 -10.55 2.34
C GLY A 26 2.33 -9.15 2.82
N VAL A 27 3.23 -8.17 2.64
CA VAL A 27 3.08 -6.78 3.10
C VAL A 27 3.46 -5.82 2.00
N LYS A 28 2.73 -4.71 1.89
CA LYS A 28 3.06 -3.61 0.98
C LYS A 28 4.34 -2.91 1.45
N LEU A 29 5.21 -2.50 0.53
CA LEU A 29 6.43 -1.77 0.88
C LEU A 29 6.13 -0.30 1.17
N GLY A 30 6.82 0.25 2.16
CA GLY A 30 6.87 1.69 2.43
C GLY A 30 8.08 2.35 1.73
N ALA A 31 8.23 3.66 1.93
CA ALA A 31 9.25 4.46 1.23
C ALA A 31 10.68 4.00 1.56
N ALA A 32 10.95 3.69 2.83
CA ALA A 32 12.26 3.20 3.26
C ALA A 32 12.63 1.85 2.62
N GLN A 33 11.64 0.96 2.42
CA GLN A 33 11.86 -0.33 1.77
C GLN A 33 12.04 -0.19 0.26
N GLU A 34 11.34 0.75 -0.38
CA GLU A 34 11.57 1.09 -1.79
C GLU A 34 12.96 1.68 -2.01
N GLU A 35 13.42 2.55 -1.10
CA GLU A 35 14.78 3.10 -1.10
C GLU A 35 15.82 1.99 -0.90
N ALA A 36 15.63 1.11 0.08
CA ALA A 36 16.49 -0.04 0.30
C ALA A 36 16.57 -0.96 -0.94
N LEU A 37 15.45 -1.22 -1.61
CA LEU A 37 15.41 -1.97 -2.88
C LEU A 37 16.14 -1.23 -4.01
N GLY A 38 16.03 0.10 -4.06
CA GLY A 38 16.77 0.94 -5.01
C GLY A 38 18.28 0.81 -4.82
N VAL A 39 18.74 0.98 -3.57
CA VAL A 39 20.15 0.79 -3.19
C VAL A 39 20.61 -0.63 -3.52
N TRP A 40 19.80 -1.65 -3.22
CA TRP A 40 20.12 -3.04 -3.56
C TRP A 40 20.22 -3.27 -5.07
N GLY A 41 19.33 -2.67 -5.85
CA GLY A 41 19.35 -2.72 -7.31
C GLY A 41 20.61 -2.07 -7.90
N GLU A 42 21.03 -0.93 -7.35
CA GLU A 42 22.29 -0.29 -7.72
C GLU A 42 23.50 -1.13 -7.38
N VAL A 43 23.54 -1.67 -6.15
CA VAL A 43 24.61 -2.54 -5.69
C VAL A 43 24.70 -3.76 -6.59
N TYR A 44 23.58 -4.44 -6.86
CA TYR A 44 23.53 -5.58 -7.77
C TYR A 44 24.01 -5.20 -9.18
N GLY A 45 23.54 -4.07 -9.73
CA GLY A 45 23.97 -3.59 -11.05
C GLY A 45 25.47 -3.32 -11.12
N LYS A 46 26.03 -2.62 -10.12
CA LYS A 46 27.47 -2.32 -10.01
C LYS A 46 28.29 -3.60 -9.85
N THR A 47 27.83 -4.54 -9.03
CA THR A 47 28.54 -5.80 -8.72
C THR A 47 28.47 -6.77 -9.90
N SER A 48 27.30 -6.89 -10.55
CA SER A 48 27.12 -7.69 -11.77
C SER A 48 27.93 -7.13 -12.93
N GLY A 49 27.99 -5.81 -13.10
CA GLY A 49 28.84 -5.17 -14.11
C GLY A 49 30.34 -5.39 -13.87
N ALA A 50 30.77 -5.37 -12.60
CA ALA A 50 32.15 -5.67 -12.22
C ALA A 50 32.50 -7.17 -12.38
N LEU A 51 31.56 -8.08 -12.09
CA LEU A 51 31.77 -9.53 -12.23
C LEU A 51 31.74 -10.02 -13.68
N HIS A 52 30.96 -9.37 -14.54
CA HIS A 52 30.72 -9.86 -15.91
C HIS A 52 31.29 -8.97 -17.03
N GLY A 53 31.77 -7.76 -16.74
CA GLY A 53 32.10 -6.78 -17.80
C GLY A 53 33.40 -5.99 -17.68
N ALA A 54 34.08 -5.93 -16.54
CA ALA A 54 35.32 -5.17 -16.42
C ALA A 54 36.26 -5.80 -15.41
N ALA A 55 37.55 -5.89 -15.74
CA ALA A 55 38.61 -6.30 -14.83
C ALA A 55 38.54 -5.47 -13.54
N ALA A 56 37.87 -6.02 -12.52
CA ALA A 56 37.74 -5.36 -11.24
C ALA A 56 39.09 -5.51 -10.52
N GLU A 57 39.85 -4.43 -10.45
CA GLU A 57 40.99 -4.35 -9.52
C GLU A 57 40.53 -4.80 -8.14
N ALA A 58 41.31 -5.67 -7.50
CA ALA A 58 40.95 -6.33 -6.24
C ALA A 58 40.51 -5.35 -5.14
N GLY A 59 41.07 -4.13 -5.12
CA GLY A 59 40.68 -3.07 -4.18
C GLY A 59 39.26 -2.55 -4.39
N ARG A 60 38.79 -2.48 -5.65
CA ARG A 60 37.41 -2.07 -5.97
C ARG A 60 36.40 -3.16 -5.64
N ALA A 61 36.75 -4.42 -5.90
CA ALA A 61 35.94 -5.57 -5.51
C ALA A 61 35.80 -5.70 -3.98
N ALA A 62 36.91 -5.50 -3.24
CA ALA A 62 36.90 -5.52 -1.78
C ALA A 62 36.03 -4.40 -1.17
N ARG A 63 36.08 -3.19 -1.76
CA ARG A 63 35.24 -2.06 -1.32
C ARG A 63 33.76 -2.32 -1.57
N LEU A 64 33.41 -2.80 -2.77
CA LEU A 64 32.02 -3.16 -3.10
C LEU A 64 31.52 -4.32 -2.24
N TYR A 65 32.35 -5.33 -1.95
CA TYR A 65 32.01 -6.41 -1.03
C TYR A 65 31.77 -5.91 0.40
N ALA A 66 32.59 -4.98 0.90
CA ALA A 66 32.39 -4.37 2.20
C ALA A 66 31.09 -3.54 2.26
N GLU A 67 30.78 -2.80 1.20
CA GLU A 67 29.52 -2.04 1.06
C GLU A 67 28.30 -2.97 1.00
N VAL A 68 28.36 -4.06 0.23
CA VAL A 68 27.33 -5.12 0.18
C VAL A 68 27.16 -5.79 1.54
N LEU A 69 28.25 -6.12 2.22
CA LEU A 69 28.23 -6.78 3.52
C LEU A 69 27.68 -5.84 4.60
N ALA A 70 27.97 -4.54 4.52
CA ALA A 70 27.38 -3.52 5.39
C ALA A 70 25.88 -3.39 5.14
N ALA A 71 25.44 -3.26 3.88
CA ALA A 71 24.03 -3.18 3.53
C ALA A 71 23.28 -4.48 3.89
N ALA A 72 23.88 -5.65 3.65
CA ALA A 72 23.32 -6.94 4.05
C ALA A 72 23.26 -7.07 5.58
N ARG A 73 24.26 -6.55 6.32
CA ARG A 73 24.19 -6.48 7.78
C ARG A 73 23.07 -5.54 8.23
N GLU A 74 22.87 -4.39 7.60
CA GLU A 74 21.73 -3.50 7.89
C GLU A 74 20.38 -4.19 7.63
N LEU A 75 20.29 -4.95 6.54
CA LEU A 75 19.07 -5.66 6.12
C LEU A 75 18.82 -6.98 6.89
N LEU A 76 19.88 -7.59 7.45
CA LEU A 76 19.87 -8.93 8.06
C LEU A 76 20.43 -8.96 9.50
N VAL A 77 20.50 -7.82 10.22
CA VAL A 77 20.94 -7.78 11.64
C VAL A 77 20.22 -8.89 12.43
N PRO A 78 20.91 -9.65 13.28
CA PRO A 78 20.37 -10.84 13.94
C PRO A 78 19.13 -10.51 14.78
N LEU A 79 18.02 -11.13 14.37
CA LEU A 79 16.69 -11.09 14.95
C LEU A 79 16.58 -11.21 16.50
N PRO A 80 17.44 -11.94 17.25
CA PRO A 80 17.22 -12.14 18.68
C PRO A 80 17.52 -10.91 19.57
N GLY A 81 18.66 -10.24 19.37
CA GLY A 81 19.06 -9.11 20.23
C GLY A 81 18.15 -7.90 20.05
N ARG A 82 17.67 -7.68 18.82
CA ARG A 82 16.71 -6.62 18.50
C ARG A 82 15.31 -6.94 19.01
N ALA A 83 14.86 -8.19 18.93
CA ALA A 83 13.58 -8.60 19.51
C ALA A 83 13.53 -8.37 21.02
N ALA A 84 14.59 -8.74 21.76
CA ALA A 84 14.68 -8.45 23.19
C ALA A 84 14.60 -6.94 23.48
N ARG A 85 15.36 -6.12 22.75
CA ARG A 85 15.33 -4.67 22.90
C ARG A 85 13.97 -4.05 22.56
N VAL A 86 13.27 -4.58 21.56
CA VAL A 86 11.91 -4.14 21.24
C VAL A 86 10.96 -4.48 22.39
N LEU A 87 11.05 -5.68 22.95
CA LEU A 87 10.24 -6.07 24.11
C LEU A 87 10.51 -5.17 25.32
N GLU A 88 11.77 -4.84 25.59
CA GLU A 88 12.13 -3.86 26.63
C GLU A 88 11.44 -2.52 26.39
N PHE A 89 11.49 -1.99 25.16
CA PHE A 89 10.87 -0.71 24.80
C PHE A 89 9.35 -0.73 24.96
N THR A 90 8.69 -1.83 24.57
CA THR A 90 7.23 -1.97 24.72
C THR A 90 6.79 -2.02 26.18
N ALA A 91 7.66 -2.48 27.09
CA ALA A 91 7.39 -2.53 28.52
C ALA A 91 7.62 -1.18 29.25
N LEU A 92 8.23 -0.19 28.58
CA LEU A 92 8.49 1.12 29.19
C LEU A 92 7.18 1.90 29.36
N THR A 93 6.79 2.13 30.63
CA THR A 93 5.66 3.00 30.98
C THR A 93 6.02 4.48 30.99
N ARG A 94 7.30 4.79 31.20
CA ARG A 94 7.87 6.15 31.24
C ARG A 94 9.11 6.23 30.34
N PRO A 95 8.93 6.19 29.01
CA PRO A 95 10.02 6.40 28.08
C PRO A 95 10.63 7.81 28.22
N GLY A 96 11.88 7.96 27.78
CA GLY A 96 12.60 9.23 27.74
C GLY A 96 13.08 9.58 26.32
N PRO A 97 13.58 10.81 26.09
CA PRO A 97 14.05 11.26 24.77
C PRO A 97 15.08 10.34 24.12
N GLU A 98 16.00 9.78 24.91
CA GLU A 98 17.01 8.83 24.45
C GLU A 98 16.41 7.57 23.83
N HIS A 99 15.26 7.11 24.35
CA HIS A 99 14.56 5.95 23.84
C HIS A 99 13.92 6.25 22.48
N ALA A 100 13.30 7.42 22.31
CA ALA A 100 12.74 7.83 21.02
C ALA A 100 13.82 8.05 19.96
N LEU A 101 14.97 8.62 20.34
CA LEU A 101 16.13 8.76 19.45
C LEU A 101 16.77 7.42 19.08
N GLU A 102 16.74 6.43 19.97
CA GLU A 102 17.13 5.06 19.62
C GLU A 102 16.17 4.46 18.59
N LEU A 103 14.86 4.58 18.83
CA LEU A 103 13.83 4.06 17.91
C LEU A 103 13.92 4.72 16.53
N ALA A 104 14.17 6.03 16.46
CA ALA A 104 14.38 6.77 15.22
C ALA A 104 15.57 6.26 14.39
N ARG A 105 16.55 5.62 15.04
CA ARG A 105 17.74 5.04 14.39
C ARG A 105 17.54 3.59 13.97
N TRP A 106 16.39 2.98 14.25
CA TRP A 106 16.13 1.62 13.82
C TRP A 106 15.95 1.56 12.31
N ALA A 107 16.95 1.00 11.63
CA ALA A 107 16.90 0.75 10.19
C ALA A 107 16.00 -0.44 9.79
N ASP A 108 15.40 -1.15 10.75
CA ASP A 108 14.52 -2.31 10.50
C ASP A 108 13.04 -1.95 10.70
N PRO A 109 12.27 -1.80 9.60
CA PRO A 109 10.85 -1.46 9.68
C PRO A 109 10.00 -2.51 10.39
N ARG A 110 10.44 -3.79 10.45
CA ARG A 110 9.70 -4.85 11.13
C ARG A 110 9.76 -4.68 12.64
N ALA A 111 10.91 -4.29 13.16
CA ALA A 111 11.11 -3.98 14.58
C ALA A 111 10.23 -2.79 14.99
N THR A 112 10.25 -1.72 14.20
CA THR A 112 9.41 -0.53 14.42
C THR A 112 7.92 -0.86 14.33
N ALA A 113 7.49 -1.63 13.34
CA ALA A 113 6.10 -2.05 13.22
C ALA A 113 5.68 -3.00 14.36
N PHE A 114 6.57 -3.88 14.82
CA PHE A 114 6.28 -4.73 15.97
C PHE A 114 6.16 -3.91 17.25
N PHE A 115 7.06 -2.96 17.49
CA PHE A 115 6.98 -2.02 18.61
C PHE A 115 5.61 -1.31 18.63
N LEU A 116 5.21 -0.68 17.52
CA LEU A 116 3.94 0.07 17.43
C LEU A 116 2.70 -0.82 17.56
N ARG A 117 2.76 -2.07 17.08
CA ARG A 117 1.67 -3.05 17.28
C ARG A 117 1.60 -3.63 18.68
N SER A 118 2.68 -3.56 19.45
CA SER A 118 2.76 -4.14 20.79
C SER A 118 2.16 -3.24 21.88
N ARG A 119 1.42 -2.20 21.49
CA ARG A 119 0.68 -1.30 22.39
C ARG A 119 1.58 -0.63 23.43
N PRO A 120 2.62 0.10 22.98
CA PRO A 120 3.48 0.82 23.89
C PRO A 120 2.68 1.90 24.64
N ALA A 121 3.16 2.30 25.82
CA ALA A 121 2.45 3.23 26.68
C ALA A 121 2.11 4.57 25.98
N PRO A 122 0.99 5.23 26.31
CA PRO A 122 0.59 6.53 25.73
C PRO A 122 1.67 7.62 25.77
N ALA A 123 2.53 7.59 26.80
CA ALA A 123 3.65 8.53 26.97
C ALA A 123 4.64 8.55 25.79
N TRP A 124 4.64 7.50 24.95
CA TRP A 124 5.44 7.47 23.73
C TRP A 124 4.99 8.49 22.69
N LEU A 125 3.71 8.87 22.62
CA LEU A 125 3.21 9.74 21.54
C LEU A 125 3.98 11.07 21.48
N ALA A 126 4.08 11.78 22.61
CA ALA A 126 4.75 13.09 22.66
C ALA A 126 6.24 12.99 22.28
N LEU A 127 6.91 11.93 22.72
CA LEU A 127 8.32 11.70 22.40
C LEU A 127 8.51 11.36 20.92
N LEU A 128 7.64 10.53 20.34
CA LEU A 128 7.68 10.21 18.91
C LEU A 128 7.38 11.45 18.08
N GLN A 129 6.44 12.28 18.47
CA GLN A 129 6.15 13.54 17.78
C GLN A 129 7.37 14.48 17.78
N GLN A 130 8.08 14.56 18.91
CA GLN A 130 9.23 15.44 19.04
C GLN A 130 10.50 14.91 18.37
N HIS A 131 10.77 13.60 18.46
CA HIS A 131 12.07 13.03 18.11
C HIS A 131 12.03 12.04 16.95
N ALA A 132 10.86 11.53 16.57
CA ALA A 132 10.69 10.56 15.50
C ALA A 132 9.37 10.74 14.72
N PRO A 133 9.02 11.95 14.26
CA PRO A 133 7.70 12.23 13.68
C PRO A 133 7.39 11.40 12.42
N HIS A 134 8.43 11.01 11.69
CA HIS A 134 8.35 10.11 10.53
C HIS A 134 7.79 8.72 10.87
N LEU A 135 7.79 8.31 12.15
CA LEU A 135 7.17 7.05 12.59
C LEU A 135 5.67 7.19 12.85
N LEU A 136 5.15 8.41 13.01
CA LEU A 136 3.74 8.67 13.28
C LEU A 136 2.96 8.96 12.00
N LEU A 137 3.60 9.59 11.02
CA LEU A 137 2.98 9.95 9.76
C LEU A 137 3.08 8.81 8.73
N PRO A 138 2.09 8.66 7.85
CA PRO A 138 2.17 7.70 6.76
C PRO A 138 3.18 8.14 5.69
N ASP A 139 3.82 7.17 5.06
CA ASP A 139 4.71 7.42 3.93
C ASP A 139 3.90 7.97 2.73
N ALA A 140 4.01 9.27 2.48
CA ALA A 140 3.48 9.92 1.29
C ALA A 140 4.58 10.05 0.23
N PRO A 141 4.33 9.75 -1.06
CA PRO A 141 3.09 9.24 -1.67
C PRO A 141 3.03 7.70 -1.78
N ALA A 142 3.89 6.97 -1.08
CA ALA A 142 4.10 5.51 -1.18
C ALA A 142 2.97 4.67 -0.53
N GLY A 143 1.72 4.97 -0.88
CA GLY A 143 0.61 4.07 -0.62
C GLY A 143 -0.08 4.20 0.73
N GLY A 144 0.24 5.22 1.54
CA GLY A 144 -0.52 5.60 2.73
C GLY A 144 -0.48 4.60 3.88
N VAL A 145 0.50 3.68 3.90
CA VAL A 145 0.65 2.72 5.00
C VAL A 145 1.38 3.43 6.14
N GLY A 146 0.66 3.73 7.23
CA GLY A 146 1.22 4.36 8.43
C GLY A 146 1.76 3.31 9.41
N PRO A 147 3.05 3.33 9.78
CA PRO A 147 3.59 2.37 10.75
C PRO A 147 2.93 2.49 12.13
N ALA A 148 2.46 3.68 12.50
CA ALA A 148 1.79 3.95 13.78
C ALA A 148 0.28 3.67 13.81
N ALA A 149 -0.35 3.20 12.72
CA ALA A 149 -1.81 3.02 12.68
C ALA A 149 -2.34 2.18 13.86
N ALA A 150 -1.71 1.04 14.15
CA ALA A 150 -2.11 0.16 15.25
C ALA A 150 -1.88 0.80 16.63
N PHE A 151 -0.82 1.60 16.78
CA PHE A 151 -0.54 2.34 18.01
C PHE A 151 -1.61 3.41 18.26
N LEU A 152 -1.96 4.19 17.23
CA LEU A 152 -2.99 5.22 17.34
C LEU A 152 -4.38 4.64 17.60
N GLU A 153 -4.69 3.46 17.05
CA GLU A 153 -5.93 2.74 17.34
C GLU A 153 -6.02 2.28 18.79
N ASP A 154 -4.92 1.80 19.36
CA ASP A 154 -4.85 1.41 20.77
C ASP A 154 -4.87 2.62 21.70
N LEU A 155 -4.16 3.69 21.33
CA LEU A 155 -4.18 4.97 22.04
C LEU A 155 -5.60 5.54 22.08
N ALA A 156 -6.33 5.53 20.96
CA ALA A 156 -7.72 5.98 20.94
C ALA A 156 -8.65 5.14 21.82
N ALA A 157 -8.30 3.89 22.13
CA ALA A 157 -9.06 3.04 23.05
C ALA A 157 -8.69 3.27 24.53
N THR A 158 -7.43 3.62 24.82
CA THR A 158 -6.89 3.72 26.18
C THR A 158 -6.85 5.16 26.71
N ASP A 159 -6.54 6.13 25.83
CA ASP A 159 -6.54 7.57 26.08
C ASP A 159 -7.12 8.34 24.87
N PRO A 160 -8.47 8.36 24.74
CA PRO A 160 -9.16 9.00 23.62
C PRO A 160 -8.86 10.49 23.49
N ARG A 161 -8.60 11.19 24.61
CA ARG A 161 -8.33 12.64 24.60
C ARG A 161 -6.99 12.94 23.95
N THR A 162 -5.96 12.18 24.31
CA THR A 162 -4.62 12.34 23.73
C THR A 162 -4.61 11.96 22.25
N ALA A 163 -5.28 10.86 21.88
CA ALA A 163 -5.47 10.48 20.48
C ALA A 163 -6.23 11.54 19.67
N GLY A 164 -7.34 12.06 20.22
CA GLY A 164 -8.15 13.10 19.58
C GLY A 164 -7.41 14.40 19.37
N ALA A 165 -6.63 14.86 20.36
CA ALA A 165 -5.80 16.06 20.24
C ALA A 165 -4.76 15.90 19.11
N TRP A 166 -4.09 14.74 19.04
CA TRP A 166 -3.13 14.48 17.98
C TRP A 166 -3.79 14.40 16.59
N LEU A 167 -4.93 13.72 16.49
CA LEU A 167 -5.69 13.62 15.24
C LEU A 167 -6.19 14.99 14.76
N ALA A 168 -6.68 15.85 15.65
CA ALA A 168 -7.12 17.18 15.27
C ALA A 168 -6.02 18.01 14.61
N GLU A 169 -4.75 17.83 15.03
CA GLU A 169 -3.59 18.51 14.45
C GLU A 169 -3.08 17.85 13.14
N HIS A 170 -3.15 16.52 13.03
CA HIS A 170 -2.45 15.77 11.96
C HIS A 170 -3.36 15.09 10.93
N ALA A 171 -4.67 15.05 11.13
CA ALA A 171 -5.58 14.26 10.30
C ALA A 171 -5.56 14.66 8.81
N GLU A 172 -5.29 15.93 8.49
CA GLU A 172 -5.21 16.39 7.09
C GLU A 172 -3.97 15.81 6.40
N ALA A 173 -2.82 15.89 7.07
CA ALA A 173 -1.57 15.31 6.57
C ALA A 173 -1.66 13.78 6.43
N VAL A 174 -2.30 13.11 7.40
CA VAL A 174 -2.55 11.66 7.35
C VAL A 174 -3.48 11.32 6.17
N ALA A 175 -4.61 12.02 6.03
CA ALA A 175 -5.56 11.77 4.95
C ALA A 175 -4.97 12.04 3.55
N ALA A 176 -4.09 13.04 3.43
CA ALA A 176 -3.40 13.37 2.19
C ALA A 176 -2.42 12.27 1.72
N ALA A 177 -1.92 11.43 2.63
CA ALA A 177 -0.99 10.35 2.30
C ALA A 177 -1.63 9.18 1.51
N GLY A 178 -2.96 9.14 1.42
CA GLY A 178 -3.71 8.22 0.56
C GLY A 178 -4.79 7.43 1.31
N ARG A 179 -5.49 6.55 0.56
CA ARG A 179 -6.68 5.83 1.06
C ARG A 179 -6.45 5.02 2.34
N PRO A 180 -5.37 4.20 2.46
CA PRO A 180 -5.20 3.41 3.68
C PRO A 180 -5.00 4.28 4.93
N ALA A 181 -4.40 5.47 4.79
CA ALA A 181 -4.25 6.41 5.89
C ALA A 181 -5.59 7.09 6.22
N LEU A 182 -6.40 7.43 5.22
CA LEU A 182 -7.77 7.91 5.42
C LEU A 182 -8.64 6.85 6.14
N ASP A 183 -8.51 5.57 5.81
CA ASP A 183 -9.23 4.49 6.51
C ASP A 183 -8.87 4.40 7.99
N VAL A 184 -7.64 4.75 8.37
CA VAL A 184 -7.22 4.86 9.78
C VAL A 184 -7.92 6.05 10.43
N VAL A 185 -7.88 7.24 9.81
CA VAL A 185 -8.56 8.44 10.33
C VAL A 185 -10.06 8.20 10.54
N LEU A 186 -10.73 7.59 9.56
CA LEU A 186 -12.17 7.28 9.64
C LEU A 186 -12.49 6.25 10.73
N ARG A 187 -11.65 5.21 10.91
CA ARG A 187 -11.82 4.23 11.99
C ARG A 187 -11.64 4.85 13.38
N LEU A 188 -10.70 5.78 13.52
CA LEU A 188 -10.50 6.52 14.78
C LEU A 188 -11.68 7.46 15.05
N ALA A 189 -12.09 8.24 14.05
CA ALA A 189 -13.25 9.13 14.13
C ALA A 189 -14.58 8.39 14.37
N GLY A 190 -14.71 7.16 13.88
CA GLY A 190 -15.90 6.32 14.12
C GLY A 190 -16.06 5.90 15.59
N ARG A 191 -14.99 5.96 16.40
CA ARG A 191 -15.07 5.68 17.85
C ARG A 191 -15.58 6.88 18.64
N ASP A 192 -15.16 8.07 18.24
CA ASP A 192 -15.59 9.33 18.82
C ASP A 192 -15.55 10.40 17.72
N THR A 193 -16.73 10.84 17.31
CA THR A 193 -16.87 11.78 16.19
C THR A 193 -16.32 13.17 16.50
N SER A 194 -16.05 13.48 17.77
CA SER A 194 -15.38 14.73 18.15
C SER A 194 -13.88 14.74 17.84
N MET A 195 -13.27 13.58 17.56
CA MET A 195 -11.83 13.48 17.26
C MET A 195 -11.43 14.09 15.93
N VAL A 196 -12.36 14.21 14.99
CA VAL A 196 -12.07 14.70 13.63
C VAL A 196 -13.15 15.68 13.18
N PRO A 197 -12.78 16.89 12.72
CA PRO A 197 -13.74 17.83 12.15
C PRO A 197 -14.45 17.28 10.92
N THR A 198 -15.77 17.45 10.83
CA THR A 198 -16.61 17.08 9.68
C THR A 198 -16.07 17.64 8.35
N ALA A 199 -15.54 18.87 8.37
CA ALA A 199 -14.91 19.52 7.22
C ALA A 199 -13.73 18.73 6.65
N LEU A 200 -12.93 18.09 7.52
CA LEU A 200 -11.77 17.30 7.12
C LEU A 200 -12.20 16.02 6.41
N VAL A 201 -13.21 15.34 6.95
CA VAL A 201 -13.80 14.15 6.32
C VAL A 201 -14.36 14.50 4.94
N ARG A 202 -15.04 15.64 4.80
CA ARG A 202 -15.53 16.14 3.51
C ARG A 202 -14.39 16.35 2.51
N THR A 203 -13.36 17.11 2.89
CA THR A 203 -12.23 17.43 1.99
C THR A 203 -11.49 16.18 1.54
N ALA A 204 -11.24 15.25 2.47
CA ALA A 204 -10.58 13.98 2.16
C ALA A 204 -11.41 13.11 1.19
N LEU A 205 -12.72 12.96 1.43
CA LEU A 205 -13.61 12.21 0.55
C LEU A 205 -13.73 12.86 -0.84
N ALA A 206 -13.87 14.19 -0.90
CA ALA A 206 -13.93 14.92 -2.16
C ALA A 206 -12.66 14.70 -3.00
N GLY A 207 -11.48 14.79 -2.38
CA GLY A 207 -10.19 14.51 -3.05
C GLY A 207 -10.11 13.08 -3.62
N GLN A 208 -10.66 12.10 -2.91
CA GLN A 208 -10.68 10.71 -3.38
C GLN A 208 -11.63 10.48 -4.56
N THR A 209 -12.76 11.19 -4.59
CA THR A 209 -13.71 11.13 -5.71
C THR A 209 -13.20 11.88 -6.95
N ALA A 210 -12.53 13.01 -6.77
CA ALA A 210 -12.02 13.84 -7.88
C ALA A 210 -10.81 13.21 -8.59
N GLY A 211 -9.97 12.45 -7.86
CA GLY A 211 -8.77 11.80 -8.41
C GLY A 211 -9.02 10.54 -9.24
N ARG A 212 -10.27 10.21 -9.60
CA ARG A 212 -10.61 8.97 -10.33
C ARG A 212 -10.43 9.18 -11.84
N PRO A 213 -9.43 8.54 -12.49
CA PRO A 213 -9.39 8.51 -13.95
C PRO A 213 -10.60 7.74 -14.48
N ALA A 214 -11.31 8.32 -15.45
CA ALA A 214 -12.46 7.69 -16.09
C ALA A 214 -12.05 6.36 -16.74
N GLY A 215 -12.76 5.28 -16.41
CA GLY A 215 -12.62 3.99 -17.08
C GLY A 215 -11.63 2.98 -16.49
N GLU A 216 -10.97 3.27 -15.36
CA GLU A 216 -10.16 2.25 -14.66
C GLU A 216 -11.04 1.44 -13.68
N PRO A 217 -11.07 0.10 -13.79
CA PRO A 217 -11.71 -0.76 -12.79
C PRO A 217 -10.84 -0.77 -11.53
N ALA A 218 -10.81 0.34 -10.81
CA ALA A 218 -10.30 0.36 -9.45
C ALA A 218 -11.11 -0.67 -8.67
N GLY A 219 -10.44 -1.64 -8.04
CA GLY A 219 -11.07 -2.73 -7.30
C GLY A 219 -12.18 -2.17 -6.41
N TRP A 220 -13.44 -2.38 -6.83
CA TRP A 220 -14.64 -1.86 -6.18
C TRP A 220 -14.67 -2.23 -4.68
N ARG A 221 -14.01 -3.34 -4.32
CA ARG A 221 -13.81 -3.80 -2.94
C ARG A 221 -12.99 -2.82 -2.08
N VAL A 222 -11.98 -2.18 -2.65
CA VAL A 222 -11.08 -1.27 -1.91
C VAL A 222 -11.74 0.10 -1.71
N VAL A 223 -12.44 0.61 -2.71
CA VAL A 223 -13.22 1.86 -2.59
C VAL A 223 -14.43 1.68 -1.68
N GLY A 224 -15.08 0.52 -1.74
CA GLY A 224 -16.22 0.19 -0.88
C GLY A 224 -15.87 0.19 0.61
N TRP A 225 -14.62 -0.15 0.98
CA TRP A 225 -14.20 -0.13 2.38
C TRP A 225 -14.11 1.29 2.95
N THR A 226 -13.42 2.22 2.27
CA THR A 226 -13.34 3.62 2.70
C THR A 226 -14.71 4.28 2.77
N LEU A 227 -15.58 4.04 1.77
CA LEU A 227 -16.94 4.57 1.76
C LEU A 227 -17.79 4.01 2.91
N ARG A 228 -17.64 2.71 3.21
CA ARG A 228 -18.30 2.09 4.35
C ARG A 228 -17.86 2.73 5.67
N LEU A 229 -16.56 2.92 5.89
CA LEU A 229 -16.03 3.57 7.09
C LEU A 229 -16.55 5.01 7.22
N ALA A 230 -16.60 5.75 6.11
CA ALA A 230 -17.15 7.09 6.10
C ALA A 230 -18.66 7.12 6.39
N ALA A 231 -19.42 6.12 5.92
CA ALA A 231 -20.84 5.98 6.25
C ALA A 231 -21.05 5.59 7.73
N GLU A 232 -20.23 4.69 8.27
CA GLU A 232 -20.24 4.33 9.70
C GLU A 232 -19.94 5.56 10.57
N TRP A 233 -18.96 6.37 10.20
CA TRP A 233 -18.69 7.66 10.85
C TRP A 233 -19.89 8.62 10.73
N ALA A 234 -20.43 8.82 9.53
CA ALA A 234 -21.53 9.76 9.31
C ALA A 234 -22.79 9.38 10.11
N ALA A 235 -23.03 8.09 10.30
CA ALA A 235 -24.10 7.56 11.14
C ALA A 235 -23.85 7.76 12.64
N ALA A 236 -22.59 7.78 13.08
CA ALA A 236 -22.20 7.98 14.47
C ALA A 236 -22.28 9.45 14.94
N VAL A 237 -22.26 10.43 14.02
CA VAL A 237 -22.35 11.87 14.35
C VAL A 237 -23.67 12.16 15.08
N PRO A 238 -23.69 12.74 16.29
CA PRO A 238 -24.93 13.01 17.03
C PRO A 238 -25.89 13.94 16.27
N PRO A 239 -27.22 13.76 16.39
CA PRO A 239 -28.22 14.66 15.80
C PRO A 239 -28.02 16.17 16.05
N PRO A 240 -27.67 16.65 17.26
CA PRO A 240 -27.45 18.08 17.46
C PRO A 240 -26.27 18.62 16.63
N ASP A 241 -25.28 17.77 16.35
CA ASP A 241 -24.12 18.10 15.51
C ASP A 241 -24.44 17.97 14.01
N ARG A 242 -25.62 17.48 13.64
CA ARG A 242 -26.14 17.46 12.25
C ARG A 242 -26.94 18.72 11.93
N ASP A 243 -27.72 19.21 12.89
CA ASP A 243 -28.78 20.20 12.65
C ASP A 243 -28.34 21.67 12.82
N ARG A 244 -27.36 21.96 13.69
CA ARG A 244 -27.12 23.35 14.12
C ARG A 244 -26.11 24.15 13.29
N ASP A 245 -25.06 23.50 12.76
CA ASP A 245 -23.96 24.18 12.05
C ASP A 245 -23.33 23.36 10.89
N CYS A 246 -23.91 22.21 10.54
CA CYS A 246 -23.16 21.15 9.85
C CYS A 246 -23.52 20.96 8.37
N ARG A 247 -23.43 22.04 7.57
CA ARG A 247 -23.48 21.94 6.09
C ARG A 247 -22.50 20.88 5.57
N ASP A 248 -21.36 20.72 6.24
CA ASP A 248 -20.37 19.71 5.91
C ASP A 248 -20.89 18.28 6.04
N TRP A 249 -21.74 17.97 7.05
CA TRP A 249 -22.30 16.62 7.22
C TRP A 249 -23.27 16.28 6.09
N VAL A 250 -24.14 17.21 5.72
CA VAL A 250 -25.06 17.06 4.58
C VAL A 250 -24.26 16.81 3.30
N LEU A 251 -23.22 17.59 3.05
CA LEU A 251 -22.34 17.41 1.88
C LEU A 251 -21.61 16.06 1.91
N VAL A 252 -21.20 15.56 3.08
CA VAL A 252 -20.63 14.21 3.20
C VAL A 252 -21.68 13.15 2.86
N ALA A 253 -22.90 13.27 3.38
CA ALA A 253 -23.98 12.34 3.07
C ALA A 253 -24.32 12.34 1.57
N GLU A 254 -24.38 13.51 0.93
CA GLU A 254 -24.57 13.64 -0.52
C GLU A 254 -23.44 12.97 -1.32
N LEU A 255 -22.17 13.17 -0.90
CA LEU A 255 -21.01 12.53 -1.52
C LEU A 255 -21.07 11.00 -1.39
N LEU A 256 -21.45 10.48 -0.21
CA LEU A 256 -21.59 9.05 0.02
C LEU A 256 -22.70 8.43 -0.82
N LEU A 257 -23.86 9.10 -0.92
CA LEU A 257 -24.97 8.66 -1.77
C LEU A 257 -24.54 8.61 -3.24
N ARG A 258 -23.92 9.69 -3.74
CA ARG A 258 -23.43 9.74 -5.12
C ARG A 258 -22.39 8.66 -5.40
N ALA A 259 -21.43 8.48 -4.50
CA ALA A 259 -20.40 7.45 -4.64
C ALA A 259 -20.99 6.02 -4.63
N THR A 260 -22.03 5.79 -3.84
CA THR A 260 -22.75 4.50 -3.80
C THR A 260 -23.48 4.23 -5.11
N VAL A 261 -24.22 5.21 -5.62
CA VAL A 261 -24.90 5.11 -6.92
C VAL A 261 -23.90 4.89 -8.06
N ASP A 262 -22.79 5.62 -8.07
CA ASP A 262 -21.73 5.45 -9.07
C ASP A 262 -21.09 4.06 -8.99
N ALA A 263 -20.91 3.51 -7.78
CA ALA A 263 -20.37 2.17 -7.57
C ALA A 263 -21.34 1.08 -8.05
N GLU A 264 -22.63 1.21 -7.75
CA GLU A 264 -23.68 0.30 -8.25
C GLU A 264 -23.76 0.35 -9.78
N TYR A 265 -23.77 1.55 -10.36
CA TYR A 265 -23.82 1.73 -11.80
C TYR A 265 -22.58 1.13 -12.50
N ALA A 266 -21.39 1.34 -11.95
CA ALA A 266 -20.16 0.72 -12.44
C ALA A 266 -20.18 -0.82 -12.30
N GLY A 267 -20.70 -1.34 -11.19
CA GLY A 267 -20.87 -2.78 -10.97
C GLY A 267 -21.82 -3.42 -11.99
N ALA A 268 -22.96 -2.76 -12.25
CA ALA A 268 -23.93 -3.20 -13.25
C ALA A 268 -23.34 -3.19 -14.67
N HIS A 269 -22.56 -2.15 -15.02
CA HIS A 269 -21.84 -2.09 -16.30
C HIS A 269 -20.81 -3.20 -16.43
N HIS A 270 -20.00 -3.45 -15.39
CA HIS A 270 -19.04 -4.55 -15.40
C HIS A 270 -19.71 -5.91 -15.54
N HIS A 271 -20.82 -6.14 -14.83
CA HIS A 271 -21.57 -7.39 -14.94
C HIS A 271 -22.11 -7.62 -16.36
N ARG A 272 -22.68 -6.57 -16.98
CA ARG A 272 -23.13 -6.64 -18.38
C ARG A 272 -21.98 -6.89 -19.36
N ALA A 273 -20.84 -6.22 -19.17
CA ALA A 273 -19.65 -6.42 -19.99
C ALA A 273 -19.11 -7.85 -19.88
N ALA A 274 -19.04 -8.40 -18.66
CA ALA A 274 -18.60 -9.77 -18.42
C ALA A 274 -19.56 -10.81 -19.03
N LEU A 275 -20.87 -10.57 -18.94
CA LEU A 275 -21.87 -11.42 -19.61
C LEU A 275 -21.75 -11.36 -21.14
N ALA A 276 -21.49 -10.19 -21.70
CA ALA A 276 -21.28 -10.02 -23.14
C ALA A 276 -19.99 -10.70 -23.62
N GLU A 277 -18.91 -10.62 -22.84
CA GLU A 277 -17.64 -11.31 -23.12
C GLU A 277 -17.80 -12.84 -23.04
N TYR A 278 -18.50 -13.33 -22.02
CA TYR A 278 -18.84 -14.75 -21.88
C TYR A 278 -19.71 -15.24 -23.05
N ALA A 279 -20.74 -14.49 -23.44
CA ALA A 279 -21.58 -14.82 -24.59
C ALA A 279 -20.76 -14.82 -25.91
N GLY A 280 -19.83 -13.88 -26.07
CA GLY A 280 -18.94 -13.80 -27.23
C GLY A 280 -17.93 -14.97 -27.31
N THR A 281 -17.34 -15.37 -26.18
CA THR A 281 -16.46 -16.54 -26.11
C THR A 281 -17.20 -17.85 -26.36
N THR A 282 -18.41 -17.99 -25.81
CA THR A 282 -19.27 -19.17 -26.04
C THR A 282 -19.68 -19.27 -27.51
N ARG A 283 -20.02 -18.14 -28.15
CA ARG A 283 -20.35 -18.08 -29.57
C ARG A 283 -19.14 -18.39 -30.47
N GLY A 284 -17.96 -17.83 -30.14
CA GLY A 284 -16.72 -18.13 -30.85
C GLY A 284 -16.33 -19.61 -30.76
N GLN A 285 -16.52 -20.26 -29.60
CA GLN A 285 -16.28 -21.71 -29.45
C GLN A 285 -17.25 -22.56 -30.29
N LEU A 286 -18.53 -22.17 -30.36
CA LEU A 286 -19.52 -22.84 -31.20
C LEU A 286 -19.22 -22.68 -32.71
N ASP A 287 -18.80 -21.49 -33.14
CA ASP A 287 -18.41 -21.22 -34.53
C ASP A 287 -17.10 -21.95 -34.92
N THR A 288 -16.20 -22.18 -33.96
CA THR A 288 -14.98 -22.98 -34.18
C THR A 288 -15.30 -24.48 -34.31
N MET A 289 -16.36 -24.97 -33.65
CA MET A 289 -16.82 -26.36 -33.76
C MET A 289 -17.68 -26.63 -34.99
N THR A 290 -18.35 -25.62 -35.55
CA THR A 290 -19.20 -25.76 -36.75
C THR A 290 -18.49 -25.40 -38.05
N SER A 291 -17.24 -24.92 -38.01
CA SER A 291 -16.45 -24.68 -39.22
C SER A 291 -16.10 -26.02 -39.89
N PRO A 292 -16.59 -26.31 -41.12
CA PRO A 292 -16.32 -27.58 -41.77
C PRO A 292 -14.84 -27.67 -42.09
N ARG A 293 -14.16 -28.68 -41.53
CA ARG A 293 -12.81 -29.07 -41.94
C ARG A 293 -12.81 -29.24 -43.45
N ARG A 294 -12.09 -28.37 -44.17
CA ARG A 294 -11.90 -28.52 -45.61
C ARG A 294 -11.36 -29.94 -45.88
N PRO A 295 -11.92 -30.68 -46.85
CA PRO A 295 -11.38 -31.98 -47.19
C PRO A 295 -9.97 -31.82 -47.74
N PHE A 296 -9.06 -32.57 -47.14
CA PHE A 296 -7.69 -32.76 -47.59
C PHE A 296 -7.76 -33.51 -48.93
N CYS A 297 -7.71 -32.80 -50.06
CA CYS A 297 -7.55 -33.44 -51.36
C CYS A 297 -6.16 -34.05 -51.43
N GLY A 298 -6.10 -35.38 -51.29
CA GLY A 298 -4.91 -36.16 -51.55
C GLY A 298 -4.60 -36.19 -53.04
N SER A 299 -3.36 -35.85 -53.38
CA SER A 299 -2.73 -36.30 -54.63
C SER A 299 -1.81 -37.46 -54.28
N SER A 300 -2.31 -38.67 -54.53
CA SER A 300 -1.50 -39.89 -54.52
C SER A 300 -0.96 -40.11 -55.93
N SER A 301 0.36 -40.17 -56.08
CA SER A 301 0.96 -40.84 -57.24
C SER A 301 2.24 -41.57 -56.82
N THR A 302 2.04 -42.87 -56.59
CA THR A 302 2.84 -43.96 -57.15
C THR A 302 4.28 -44.16 -56.65
N THR A 303 4.39 -45.07 -55.68
CA THR A 303 5.54 -45.94 -55.42
C THR A 303 5.97 -46.72 -56.67
N ARG A 304 7.28 -46.74 -56.98
CA ARG A 304 7.92 -47.86 -57.68
C ARG A 304 9.16 -48.29 -56.90
N THR A 305 9.04 -49.47 -56.30
CA THR A 305 10.06 -50.17 -55.53
C THR A 305 10.88 -51.05 -56.46
N THR A 306 12.20 -50.94 -56.41
CA THR A 306 13.11 -52.02 -56.82
C THR A 306 14.36 -51.96 -55.93
N THR A 307 14.55 -53.02 -55.16
CA THR A 307 15.78 -53.43 -54.46
C THR A 307 16.16 -54.81 -55.03
N PRO A 308 17.29 -55.45 -54.68
CA PRO A 308 18.59 -54.96 -54.19
C PRO A 308 19.81 -55.61 -54.91
N ARG A 309 20.99 -54.99 -54.84
CA ARG A 309 22.27 -55.57 -54.38
C ARG A 309 23.37 -54.53 -54.47
#